data_AF-A0A060UP95-F1
#
_entry.id   AF-A0A060UP95-F1
#
_cell.length_a   1.000
_cell.length_b   1.000
_cell.length_c   1.000
_cell.angle_alpha   90.00
_cell.angle_beta   90.00
_cell.angle_gamma   90.00
#
_symmetry.space_group_name_H-M   'P 1'
#
loop_
_entity.id
_entity.type
_entity.pdbx_description
1 polymer ?
#
loop_
_entity_poly.entity_id
_entity_poly.type
_entity_poly.pdbx_seq_one_letter_code
_entity_poly.pdbx_strand_id
1 'polypeptide(L)'
;MAKHQAVEVGNARLVHKQYDLESLRRDCYRLNLDYFSLMKATSQISVAMTSRIFKQQESLIGIVRTAPPSYLAQGALALSFNPAFGPAIPPQAESILGEVFRGRSEPEALAAYLAAVAFR
;
A
#
# COMPACT_ATOMS: atom_id res chain seq x y z
N MET A 1 -10.25 -32.83 17.57
CA MET A 1 -9.64 -33.34 16.32
C MET A 1 -10.60 -33.06 15.17
N ALA A 2 -10.39 -31.99 14.40
CA ALA A 2 -11.30 -31.58 13.33
C ALA A 2 -10.87 -32.19 11.99
N LYS A 3 -11.81 -32.85 11.32
CA LYS A 3 -11.62 -33.54 10.03
C LYS A 3 -11.51 -32.52 8.90
N HIS A 4 -10.47 -32.63 8.10
CA HIS A 4 -10.27 -31.85 6.88
C HIS A 4 -11.06 -32.51 5.75
N GLN A 5 -11.93 -31.76 5.07
CA GLN A 5 -12.54 -32.19 3.81
C GLN A 5 -11.75 -31.58 2.66
N ALA A 6 -10.99 -32.41 1.95
CA ALA A 6 -10.38 -32.05 0.69
C ALA A 6 -11.41 -32.29 -0.43
N VAL A 7 -11.73 -31.25 -1.19
CA VAL A 7 -12.46 -31.39 -2.45
C VAL A 7 -11.41 -31.30 -3.56
N GLU A 8 -11.20 -32.40 -4.27
CA GLU A 8 -10.30 -32.44 -5.44
C GLU A 8 -11.04 -31.95 -6.68
N VAL A 9 -10.55 -30.87 -7.27
CA VAL A 9 -10.91 -30.43 -8.62
C VAL A 9 -9.60 -30.39 -9.42
N GLY A 10 -9.40 -31.41 -10.25
CA GLY A 10 -8.34 -31.53 -11.28
C GLY A 10 -6.96 -30.97 -10.94
N ASN A 11 -6.02 -31.81 -10.48
CA ASN A 11 -4.56 -31.57 -10.33
C ASN A 11 -4.07 -30.28 -9.65
N ALA A 12 -4.92 -29.33 -9.31
CA ALA A 12 -4.62 -28.17 -8.51
C ALA A 12 -5.12 -28.44 -7.10
N ARG A 13 -4.20 -28.83 -6.22
CA ARG A 13 -4.48 -28.87 -4.79
C ARG A 13 -4.67 -27.42 -4.34
N LEU A 14 -5.92 -26.97 -4.26
CA LEU A 14 -6.27 -25.70 -3.63
C LEU A 14 -5.95 -25.84 -2.14
N VAL A 15 -4.72 -25.50 -1.77
CA VAL A 15 -4.34 -25.35 -0.37
C VAL A 15 -5.08 -24.11 0.12
N HIS A 16 -6.16 -24.32 0.87
CA HIS A 16 -6.73 -23.28 1.70
C HIS A 16 -5.69 -22.89 2.74
N LYS A 17 -4.82 -21.95 2.37
CA LYS A 17 -3.87 -21.35 3.30
C LYS A 17 -4.72 -20.57 4.30
N GLN A 18 -4.75 -21.04 5.54
CA GLN A 18 -5.42 -20.32 6.61
C GLN A 18 -4.60 -19.05 6.85
N TYR A 19 -5.12 -17.93 6.38
CA TYR A 19 -4.46 -16.64 6.54
C TYR A 19 -4.77 -16.09 7.92
N ASP A 20 -3.74 -15.99 8.76
CA ASP A 20 -3.83 -15.18 9.96
C ASP A 20 -3.65 -13.69 9.61
N LEU A 21 -4.14 -12.82 10.48
CA LEU A 21 -4.16 -11.38 10.26
C LEU A 21 -2.75 -10.78 10.10
N GLU A 22 -1.74 -11.34 10.79
CA GLU A 22 -0.37 -10.84 10.71
C GLU A 22 0.27 -11.19 9.36
N SER A 23 0.01 -12.40 8.86
CA SER A 23 0.43 -12.82 7.52
C SER A 23 -0.17 -11.93 6.44
N LEU A 24 -1.47 -11.61 6.52
CA LEU A 24 -2.12 -10.70 5.56
C LEU A 24 -1.54 -9.29 5.62
N ARG A 25 -1.32 -8.75 6.83
CA ARG A 25 -0.70 -7.41 6.99
C ARG A 25 0.70 -7.37 6.37
N ARG A 26 1.49 -8.42 6.55
CA ARG A 26 2.84 -8.52 5.97
C ARG A 26 2.79 -8.53 4.45
N ASP A 27 1.84 -9.26 3.87
CA ASP A 27 1.67 -9.31 2.42
C ASP A 27 1.17 -7.96 1.87
N CYS A 28 0.24 -7.28 2.56
CA CYS A 28 -0.18 -5.91 2.23
C CYS A 28 0.99 -4.92 2.30
N TYR A 29 1.80 -4.97 3.35
CA TYR A 29 3.01 -4.15 3.48
C TYR A 29 3.95 -4.32 2.27
N ARG A 30 4.23 -5.58 1.89
CA ARG A 30 5.09 -5.88 0.72
C ARG A 30 4.52 -5.32 -0.57
N LEU A 31 3.23 -5.55 -0.82
CA LEU A 31 2.55 -5.02 -1.99
C LEU A 31 2.61 -3.48 -2.06
N ASN A 32 2.38 -2.80 -0.93
CA ASN A 32 2.46 -1.35 -0.86
C ASN A 32 3.89 -0.84 -1.11
N LEU A 33 4.89 -1.51 -0.53
CA LEU A 33 6.29 -1.13 -0.73
C LEU A 33 6.72 -1.32 -2.19
N ASP A 34 6.36 -2.44 -2.80
CA ASP A 34 6.63 -2.72 -4.21
C ASP A 34 5.93 -1.71 -5.12
N TYR A 35 4.67 -1.36 -4.80
CA TYR A 35 3.91 -0.32 -5.50
C TYR A 35 4.62 1.04 -5.48
N PHE A 36 5.07 1.50 -4.30
CA PHE A 36 5.79 2.77 -4.19
C PHE A 36 7.18 2.71 -4.81
N SER A 37 7.87 1.56 -4.72
CA SER A 37 9.18 1.37 -5.34
C SER A 37 9.09 1.43 -6.86
N LEU A 38 8.07 0.80 -7.46
CA LEU A 38 7.80 0.86 -8.89
C LEU A 38 7.40 2.27 -9.33
N MET A 39 6.57 2.96 -8.54
CA MET A 39 6.19 4.35 -8.77
C MET A 39 7.43 5.26 -8.77
N LYS A 40 8.33 5.12 -7.78
CA LYS A 40 9.59 5.84 -7.72
C LYS A 40 10.45 5.54 -8.94
N ALA A 41 10.67 4.27 -9.29
CA ALA A 41 11.52 3.88 -10.41
C ALA A 41 11.02 4.46 -11.74
N THR A 42 9.72 4.33 -12.04
CA THR A 42 9.13 4.88 -13.27
C THR A 42 9.14 6.41 -13.30
N SER A 43 8.99 7.06 -12.14
CA SER A 43 9.02 8.53 -12.05
C SER A 43 10.39 9.15 -12.35
N GLN A 44 11.48 8.37 -12.24
CA GLN A 44 12.81 8.80 -12.69
C GLN A 44 12.88 8.94 -14.21
N ILE A 45 12.03 8.22 -14.94
CA ILE A 45 11.92 8.30 -16.40
C ILE A 45 10.97 9.44 -16.78
N SER A 46 9.74 9.44 -16.24
CA SER A 46 8.75 10.47 -16.53
C SER A 46 7.67 10.55 -15.46
N VAL A 47 7.60 11.71 -14.79
CA VAL A 47 6.56 12.02 -13.78
C VAL A 47 5.16 11.98 -14.39
N ALA A 48 4.97 12.58 -15.56
CA ALA A 48 3.68 12.63 -16.24
C ALA A 48 3.17 11.23 -16.66
N MET A 49 4.07 10.36 -17.15
CA MET A 49 3.71 8.99 -17.48
C MET A 49 3.35 8.19 -16.23
N THR A 50 4.17 8.26 -15.18
CA THR A 50 3.90 7.59 -13.91
C THR A 50 2.57 8.05 -13.31
N SER A 51 2.27 9.35 -13.33
CA SER A 51 0.98 9.88 -12.89
C SER A 51 -0.19 9.20 -13.59
N ARG A 52 -0.12 8.99 -14.91
CA ARG A 52 -1.17 8.30 -15.69
C ARG A 52 -1.27 6.81 -15.37
N ILE A 53 -0.14 6.10 -15.24
CA ILE A 53 -0.10 4.66 -14.94
C ILE A 53 -0.70 4.39 -13.55
N PHE A 54 -0.27 5.18 -12.56
CA PHE A 54 -0.63 4.97 -11.16
C PHE A 54 -1.91 5.72 -10.75
N LYS A 55 -2.44 6.57 -11.64
CA LYS A 55 -3.61 7.44 -11.41
C LYS A 55 -3.46 8.31 -10.17
N GLN A 56 -2.26 8.88 -10.00
CA GLN A 56 -1.92 9.78 -8.88
C GLN A 56 -1.55 11.16 -9.39
N GLN A 57 -1.66 12.19 -8.55
CA GLN A 57 -1.27 13.54 -8.92
C GLN A 57 0.23 13.64 -9.17
N GLU A 58 0.66 14.40 -10.18
CA GLU A 58 2.09 14.62 -10.45
C GLU A 58 2.85 15.19 -9.26
N SER A 59 2.17 15.96 -8.40
CA SER A 59 2.71 16.48 -7.14
C SER A 59 3.17 15.36 -6.22
N LEU A 60 2.32 14.35 -5.97
CA LEU A 60 2.65 13.18 -5.17
C LEU A 60 3.75 12.35 -5.83
N ILE A 61 3.67 12.13 -7.14
CA ILE A 61 4.71 11.41 -7.89
C ILE A 61 6.07 12.10 -7.73
N GLY A 62 6.11 13.43 -7.80
CA GLY A 62 7.31 14.21 -7.58
C GLY A 62 7.93 14.02 -6.18
N ILE A 63 7.08 13.87 -5.15
CA ILE A 63 7.53 13.56 -3.79
C ILE A 63 8.14 12.15 -3.76
N VAL A 64 7.38 11.14 -4.21
CA VAL A 64 7.80 9.73 -4.21
C VAL A 64 9.12 9.53 -4.95
N ARG A 65 9.30 10.23 -6.07
CA ARG A 65 10.55 10.25 -6.84
C ARG A 65 11.77 10.55 -5.97
N THR A 66 11.64 11.53 -5.07
CA THR A 66 12.73 12.03 -4.22
C THR A 66 12.79 11.37 -2.85
N ALA A 67 11.72 10.70 -2.41
CA ALA A 67 11.62 10.11 -1.09
C ALA A 67 12.68 9.01 -0.83
N PRO A 68 13.38 9.03 0.31
CA PRO A 68 14.23 7.94 0.76
C PRO A 68 13.47 6.60 0.86
N PRO A 69 14.12 5.44 0.63
CA PRO A 69 13.47 4.13 0.75
C PRO A 69 12.84 3.87 2.12
N SER A 70 13.45 4.39 3.19
CA SER A 70 12.91 4.29 4.56
C SER A 70 11.53 4.94 4.70
N TYR A 71 11.31 6.09 4.06
CA TYR A 71 10.02 6.77 4.11
C TYR A 71 8.96 6.11 3.22
N LEU A 72 9.38 5.47 2.12
CA LEU A 72 8.48 4.62 1.34
C LEU A 72 8.02 3.40 2.15
N ALA A 73 8.93 2.76 2.89
CA ALA A 73 8.60 1.66 3.79
C ALA A 73 7.65 2.11 4.92
N GLN A 74 7.85 3.29 5.48
CA GLN A 74 6.96 3.87 6.46
C GLN A 74 5.54 4.11 5.92
N GLY A 75 5.41 4.70 4.72
CA GLY A 75 4.11 4.86 4.06
C GLY A 75 3.45 3.50 3.76
N ALA A 76 4.22 2.52 3.31
CA ALA A 76 3.73 1.16 3.05
C ALA A 76 3.20 0.48 4.32
N LEU A 77 3.88 0.69 5.46
CA LEU A 77 3.48 0.18 6.77
C LEU A 77 2.18 0.82 7.23
N ALA A 78 2.05 2.15 7.13
CA ALA A 78 0.82 2.85 7.50
C ALA A 78 -0.41 2.31 6.74
N LEU A 79 -0.25 2.03 5.45
CA LEU A 79 -1.30 1.47 4.60
C LEU A 79 -1.55 -0.03 4.83
N SER A 80 -0.65 -0.75 5.53
CA SER A 80 -0.86 -2.18 5.84
C SER A 80 -1.87 -2.40 6.95
N PHE A 81 -2.13 -1.38 7.79
CA PHE A 81 -3.14 -1.42 8.85
C PHE A 81 -4.55 -1.10 8.33
N ASN A 82 -4.64 -0.38 7.21
CA ASN A 82 -5.89 -0.08 6.55
C ASN A 82 -5.66 -0.09 5.03
N PRO A 83 -5.97 -1.20 4.35
CA PRO A 83 -5.66 -1.38 2.93
C PRO A 83 -6.51 -0.43 2.08
N ALA A 84 -6.04 0.79 1.88
CA ALA A 84 -6.55 1.68 0.85
C ALA A 84 -5.98 1.27 -0.51
N PHE A 85 -6.33 0.07 -0.98
CA PHE A 85 -6.06 -0.31 -2.36
C PHE A 85 -7.14 0.30 -3.23
N GLY A 86 -6.81 1.41 -3.90
CA GLY A 86 -7.72 1.96 -4.90
C GLY A 86 -7.25 3.27 -5.53
N PRO A 87 -7.82 3.63 -6.69
CA PRO A 87 -7.51 4.86 -7.43
C PRO A 87 -8.03 6.15 -6.77
N ALA A 88 -8.49 6.09 -5.52
CA ALA A 88 -9.05 7.22 -4.81
C ALA A 88 -8.66 7.16 -3.32
N ILE A 89 -7.35 7.22 -3.04
CA ILE A 89 -6.93 7.69 -1.72
C ILE A 89 -7.59 9.06 -1.52
N PRO A 90 -8.34 9.29 -0.43
CA PRO A 90 -8.95 10.60 -0.19
C PRO A 90 -7.90 11.70 -0.28
N PRO A 91 -8.20 12.90 -0.83
CA PRO A 91 -7.18 13.95 -1.00
C PRO A 91 -6.41 14.29 0.28
N GLN A 92 -7.08 14.19 1.44
CA GLN A 92 -6.44 14.39 2.74
C GLN A 92 -5.45 13.27 3.09
N ALA A 93 -5.78 12.01 2.81
CA ALA A 93 -4.84 10.89 2.97
C ALA A 93 -3.66 11.01 1.99
N GLU A 94 -3.90 11.49 0.76
CA GLU A 94 -2.86 11.77 -0.22
C GLU A 94 -1.89 12.85 0.31
N SER A 95 -2.43 13.91 0.91
CA SER A 95 -1.65 14.97 1.55
C SER A 95 -0.81 14.45 2.73
N ILE A 96 -1.40 13.66 3.63
CA ILE A 96 -0.69 13.10 4.78
C ILE A 96 0.40 12.14 4.31
N LEU A 97 0.10 11.29 3.32
CA LEU A 97 1.07 10.38 2.71
C LEU A 97 2.25 11.15 2.10
N GLY A 98 1.98 12.29 1.44
CA GLY A 98 3.01 13.20 0.96
C GLY A 98 3.93 13.72 2.08
N GLU A 99 3.39 14.04 3.26
CA GLU A 99 4.19 14.47 4.42
C GLU A 99 5.00 13.31 5.03
N VAL A 100 4.46 12.09 5.07
CA VAL A 100 5.20 10.88 5.49
C VAL A 100 6.39 10.66 4.56
N PHE A 101 6.20 10.74 3.23
CA PHE A 101 7.29 10.59 2.26
C PHE A 101 8.35 11.70 2.32
N ARG A 102 8.01 12.86 2.89
CA ARG A 102 8.96 13.94 3.18
C ARG A 102 9.64 13.80 4.55
N GLY A 103 9.25 12.83 5.37
CA GLY A 103 9.71 12.69 6.75
C GLY A 103 9.23 13.81 7.68
N ARG A 104 8.07 14.40 7.37
CA ARG A 104 7.47 15.53 8.12
C ARG A 104 6.28 15.11 8.98
N SER A 105 5.78 13.90 8.78
CA SER A 105 4.70 13.32 9.56
C SER A 105 5.04 11.88 9.92
N GLU A 106 4.58 11.46 11.09
CA GLU A 106 4.66 10.07 11.52
C GLU A 106 3.65 9.22 10.72
N PRO A 107 3.99 7.95 10.39
CA PRO A 107 3.12 7.03 9.65
C PRO A 107 1.77 6.76 10.35
N GLU A 108 1.76 6.85 11.69
CA GLU A 108 0.60 6.67 12.55
C GLU A 108 -0.50 7.69 12.24
N ALA A 109 -0.13 8.91 11.82
CA ALA A 109 -1.11 9.94 11.45
C ALA A 109 -1.94 9.53 10.23
N LEU A 110 -1.30 8.88 9.24
CA LEU A 110 -1.99 8.33 8.08
C LEU A 110 -2.89 7.15 8.48
N ALA A 111 -2.38 6.23 9.28
CA ALA A 111 -3.15 5.09 9.77
C ALA A 111 -4.39 5.52 10.58
N ALA A 112 -4.24 6.51 11.46
CA ALA A 112 -5.32 7.06 12.26
C ALA A 112 -6.39 7.76 11.40
N TYR A 113 -5.97 8.56 10.41
CA TYR A 113 -6.90 9.19 9.47
C TYR A 113 -7.70 8.13 8.69
N LEU A 114 -7.03 7.14 8.13
CA LEU A 114 -7.69 6.08 7.36
C LEU A 114 -8.68 5.29 8.22
N ALA A 115 -8.30 4.96 9.46
CA ALA A 115 -9.23 4.33 10.42
C ALA A 115 -10.46 5.22 10.66
N ALA A 116 -10.27 6.53 10.90
CA ALA A 116 -11.36 7.46 11.14
C ALA A 116 -12.31 7.63 9.93
N VAL A 117 -11.84 7.40 8.70
CA VAL A 117 -12.66 7.44 7.48
C VAL A 117 -13.35 6.11 7.22
N ALA A 118 -12.70 4.98 7.49
CA ALA A 118 -13.25 3.64 7.22
C ALA A 118 -14.40 3.24 8.16
N PHE A 119 -14.49 3.86 9.34
CA PHE A 119 -15.52 3.57 10.35
C PHE A 119 -16.60 4.68 10.48
N ARG A 120 -16.76 5.51 9.44
CA ARG A 120 -17.90 6.44 9.30
C ARG A 120 -18.94 5.86 8.37
#